data_AF-A0AB35HWG5-F1
#
_entry.id   AF-A0AB35HWG5-F1
#
_cell.length_a   1.000
_cell.length_b   1.000
_cell.length_c   1.000
_cell.angle_alpha   90.00
_cell.angle_beta   90.00
_cell.angle_gamma   90.00
#
_symmetry.space_group_name_H-M   'P 1'
#
loop_
_entity.id
_entity.type
_entity.pdbx_description
1 polymer ?
#
loop_
_entity_poly.entity_id
_entity_poly.type
_entity_poly.pdbx_seq_one_letter_code
_entity_poly.pdbx_strand_id
1 'polypeptide(L)'
;MGLPRKSPISLEATPYYHCVSRCVRRAFLCGRDERTGRCFEHRRQWIEDRLLELVGVSALDICAYAVMSNHYHVVLHINIGEAESWTLSEVVDRWHQLCKGSLLSQRFNLER
;
A
#
# COMPACT_ATOMS: atom_id res chain seq x y z
N MET A 1 -6.51 -12.17 17.75
CA MET A 1 -7.78 -11.42 17.62
C MET A 1 -7.43 -10.08 16.97
N GLY A 2 -7.94 -9.78 15.79
CA GLY A 2 -7.53 -8.58 15.04
C GLY A 2 -8.39 -7.38 15.42
N LEU A 3 -7.79 -6.33 15.97
CA LEU A 3 -8.44 -5.03 16.17
C LEU A 3 -8.57 -4.31 14.81
N PRO A 4 -9.60 -3.46 14.60
CA PRO A 4 -9.69 -2.60 13.42
C PRO A 4 -8.42 -1.78 13.26
N ARG A 5 -7.89 -1.64 12.04
CA ARG A 5 -6.61 -0.95 11.76
C ARG A 5 -6.52 0.49 12.26
N LYS A 6 -7.65 1.16 12.50
CA LYS A 6 -7.65 2.49 13.15
C LYS A 6 -7.24 2.48 14.63
N SER A 7 -7.39 1.34 15.31
CA SER A 7 -7.10 1.19 16.74
C SER A 7 -5.61 1.02 17.07
N PRO A 8 -4.79 0.34 16.24
CA PRO A 8 -3.35 0.22 16.48
C PRO A 8 -2.49 1.36 15.90
N ILE A 9 -3.06 2.37 15.25
CA ILE A 9 -2.30 3.52 14.71
C ILE A 9 -2.34 4.67 15.71
N SER A 10 -1.19 5.09 16.21
CA SER A 10 -1.00 6.24 17.09
C SER A 10 0.19 7.07 16.62
N LEU A 11 -0.11 8.21 16.00
CA LEU A 11 0.92 9.15 15.52
C LEU A 11 1.68 9.82 16.67
N GLU A 12 1.06 9.91 17.85
CA GLU A 12 1.73 10.38 19.08
C GLU A 12 2.84 9.42 19.53
N ALA A 13 2.65 8.11 19.34
CA ALA A 13 3.62 7.10 19.73
C ALA A 13 4.75 6.94 18.69
N THR A 14 4.41 6.86 17.41
CA THR A 14 5.37 6.72 16.32
C THR A 14 4.73 7.00 14.95
N PRO A 15 5.46 7.66 14.02
CA PRO A 15 5.05 7.74 12.62
C PRO A 15 5.46 6.50 11.80
N TYR A 16 6.23 5.56 12.38
CA TYR A 16 6.77 4.38 11.69
C TYR A 16 5.97 3.11 11.98
N TYR A 17 5.63 2.36 10.93
CA TYR A 17 4.83 1.14 11.02
C TYR A 17 5.40 0.01 10.17
N HIS A 18 5.49 -1.18 10.76
CA HIS A 18 5.82 -2.41 10.06
C HIS A 18 4.56 -3.13 9.61
N CYS A 19 4.32 -3.16 8.30
CA CYS A 19 3.20 -3.85 7.68
C CYS A 19 3.67 -5.17 7.06
N VAL A 20 2.86 -6.21 7.25
CA VAL A 20 3.14 -7.55 6.73
C VAL A 20 1.87 -8.10 6.10
N SER A 21 2.02 -8.70 4.91
CA SER A 21 0.95 -9.47 4.27
C SER A 21 1.49 -10.80 3.79
N ARG A 22 0.74 -11.87 4.03
CA ARG A 22 1.13 -13.25 3.75
C ARG A 22 0.03 -13.98 3.01
N CYS A 23 0.41 -14.72 1.98
CA CYS A 23 -0.43 -15.71 1.36
C CYS A 23 -0.61 -16.92 2.29
N VAL A 24 -1.87 -17.33 2.46
CA VAL A 24 -2.22 -18.55 3.19
C VAL A 24 -2.56 -19.67 2.21
N ARG A 25 -2.84 -20.88 2.72
CA ARG A 25 -3.26 -22.05 1.91
C ARG A 25 -2.29 -22.41 0.78
N ARG A 26 -0.99 -22.20 1.02
CA ARG A 26 0.10 -22.49 0.05
C ARG A 26 -0.04 -21.71 -1.27
N ALA A 27 -0.70 -20.56 -1.25
CA ALA A 27 -0.58 -19.61 -2.36
C ALA A 27 0.79 -18.93 -2.32
N PHE A 28 1.31 -18.58 -3.50
CA PHE A 28 2.59 -17.91 -3.68
C PHE A 28 2.37 -16.54 -4.31
N LEU A 29 3.09 -15.54 -3.81
CA LEU A 29 3.20 -14.22 -4.41
C LEU A 29 4.12 -14.27 -5.63
N CYS A 30 5.29 -14.87 -5.47
CA CYS A 30 6.35 -15.04 -6.46
C CYS A 30 7.17 -16.31 -6.14
N GLY A 31 8.30 -16.54 -6.81
CA GLY A 31 9.09 -17.75 -6.63
C GLY A 31 8.66 -18.91 -7.52
N ARG A 32 9.39 -20.02 -7.39
CA ARG A 32 9.09 -21.27 -8.08
C ARG A 32 8.19 -22.14 -7.22
N ASP A 33 7.06 -22.58 -7.77
CA ASP A 33 6.23 -23.60 -7.16
C ASP A 33 6.89 -24.96 -7.40
N GLU A 34 7.42 -25.57 -6.34
CA GLU A 34 8.12 -26.86 -6.41
C GLU A 34 7.23 -28.01 -6.88
N ARG A 35 5.91 -27.94 -6.66
CA ARG A 35 4.98 -29.01 -7.04
C ARG A 35 4.64 -28.99 -8.53
N THR A 36 4.44 -27.80 -9.09
CA THR A 36 4.08 -27.65 -10.51
C THR A 36 5.28 -27.32 -11.39
N GLY A 37 6.42 -26.98 -10.79
CA GLY A 37 7.63 -26.52 -11.47
C GLY A 37 7.53 -25.09 -12.03
N ARG A 38 6.35 -24.45 -11.97
CA ARG A 38 6.08 -23.14 -12.55
C ARG A 38 6.81 -22.04 -11.78
N CYS A 39 7.45 -21.12 -12.52
CA CYS A 39 8.15 -19.98 -11.95
C CYS A 39 7.31 -18.71 -12.06
N PHE A 40 7.04 -18.06 -10.94
CA PHE A 40 6.33 -16.80 -10.83
C PHE A 40 7.24 -15.66 -10.35
N GLU A 41 8.56 -15.81 -10.50
CA GLU A 41 9.54 -14.85 -9.99
C GLU A 41 9.37 -13.44 -10.58
N HIS A 42 8.89 -13.33 -11.82
CA HIS A 42 8.55 -12.06 -12.47
C HIS A 42 7.59 -11.19 -11.65
N ARG A 43 6.75 -11.78 -10.79
CA ARG A 43 5.80 -11.05 -9.95
C ARG A 43 6.48 -10.30 -8.80
N ARG A 44 7.72 -10.65 -8.44
CA ARG A 44 8.46 -9.93 -7.39
C ARG A 44 8.60 -8.46 -7.78
N GLN A 45 9.09 -8.20 -8.99
CA GLN A 45 9.21 -6.84 -9.50
C GLN A 45 7.86 -6.13 -9.53
N TRP A 46 6.79 -6.79 -9.96
CA TRP A 46 5.46 -6.19 -9.97
C TRP A 46 4.97 -5.77 -8.58
N ILE A 47 5.32 -6.54 -7.54
CA ILE A 47 4.99 -6.19 -6.15
C ILE A 47 5.81 -4.98 -5.71
N GLU A 48 7.10 -4.95 -6.02
CA GLU A 48 8.00 -3.84 -5.69
C GLU A 48 7.56 -2.54 -6.38
N ASP A 49 7.28 -2.61 -7.69
CA ASP A 49 6.77 -1.49 -8.47
C ASP A 49 5.44 -0.98 -7.89
N ARG A 50 4.54 -1.90 -7.51
CA ARG A 50 3.26 -1.53 -6.92
C ARG A 50 3.42 -0.88 -5.54
N LEU A 51 4.38 -1.31 -4.72
CA LEU A 51 4.66 -0.66 -3.43
C LEU A 51 5.09 0.80 -3.65
N LEU A 52 5.99 1.03 -4.61
CA LEU A 52 6.47 2.37 -4.95
C LEU A 52 5.36 3.26 -5.53
N GLU A 53 4.53 2.72 -6.43
CA GLU A 53 3.38 3.43 -6.99
C GLU A 53 2.39 3.86 -5.90
N LEU A 54 2.03 2.95 -4.98
CA LEU A 54 1.08 3.25 -3.90
C LEU A 54 1.58 4.36 -2.98
N VAL A 55 2.89 4.38 -2.71
CA VAL A 55 3.54 5.42 -1.91
C VAL A 55 3.58 6.75 -2.67
N GLY A 56 3.83 6.77 -3.98
CA GLY A 56 3.75 8.02 -4.77
C GLY A 56 2.37 8.70 -4.75
N VAL A 57 1.31 7.93 -4.51
CA VAL A 57 -0.07 8.44 -4.42
C VAL A 57 -0.46 8.84 -3.00
N SER A 58 0.22 8.34 -1.97
CA SER A 58 -0.13 8.55 -0.55
C SER A 58 0.92 9.39 0.18
N ALA A 59 0.58 9.94 1.34
CA ALA A 59 1.52 10.70 2.16
C ALA A 59 2.32 9.74 3.06
N LEU A 60 2.95 8.76 2.43
CA LEU A 60 3.70 7.68 3.08
C LEU A 60 5.07 7.57 2.43
N ASP A 61 6.10 7.24 3.21
CA ASP A 61 7.41 6.87 2.69
C ASP A 61 7.70 5.39 2.96
N ILE A 62 8.45 4.73 2.07
CA ILE A 62 9.00 3.39 2.33
C ILE A 62 10.40 3.53 2.92
N CYS A 63 10.55 3.17 4.20
CA CYS A 63 11.86 3.13 4.85
C CYS A 63 12.62 1.86 4.48
N ALA A 64 11.92 0.73 4.39
CA ALA A 64 12.48 -0.56 4.01
C ALA A 64 11.39 -1.49 3.49
N TYR A 65 11.73 -2.43 2.62
CA TYR A 65 10.84 -3.51 2.21
C TYR A 65 11.61 -4.80 1.93
N ALA A 66 10.90 -5.93 2.00
CA ALA A 66 11.39 -7.23 1.59
C ALA A 66 10.25 -8.06 1.02
N VAL A 67 10.39 -8.52 -0.23
CA VAL A 67 9.43 -9.40 -0.89
C VAL A 67 9.97 -10.83 -0.88
N MET A 68 9.17 -11.76 -0.34
CA MET A 68 9.46 -13.18 -0.31
C MET A 68 8.40 -13.94 -1.12
N SER A 69 8.64 -15.23 -1.38
CA SER A 69 7.76 -16.04 -2.24
C SER A 69 6.32 -16.15 -1.73
N ASN A 70 6.07 -16.05 -0.42
CA ASN A 70 4.74 -16.20 0.18
C ASN A 70 4.30 -15.02 1.07
N HIS A 71 5.13 -14.01 1.27
CA HIS A 71 4.77 -12.81 2.03
C HIS A 71 5.70 -11.65 1.70
N TYR A 72 5.33 -10.45 2.12
CA TYR A 72 6.22 -9.30 2.10
C TYR A 72 6.15 -8.55 3.42
N HIS A 73 7.22 -7.81 3.68
CA HIS A 73 7.36 -6.87 4.78
C HIS A 73 7.59 -5.48 4.19
N VAL A 74 6.93 -4.47 4.73
CA VAL A 74 7.16 -3.06 4.38
C VAL A 74 7.17 -2.22 5.65
N VAL A 75 8.21 -1.41 5.82
CA VAL A 75 8.31 -0.41 6.88
C VAL A 75 7.93 0.93 6.27
N LEU A 76 6.82 1.49 6.75
CA LEU A 76 6.25 2.74 6.28
C LEU A 76 6.50 3.84 7.30
N HIS A 77 6.71 5.06 6.81
CA HIS A 77 6.67 6.29 7.58
C HIS A 77 5.45 7.10 7.15
N ILE A 78 4.70 7.64 8.10
CA ILE A 78 3.56 8.52 7.83
C ILE A 78 4.06 9.96 7.79
N ASN A 79 4.05 10.58 6.61
CA ASN A 79 4.44 11.96 6.43
C ASN A 79 3.26 12.88 6.74
N ILE A 80 3.10 13.22 8.02
CA ILE A 80 2.00 14.04 8.52
C ILE A 80 2.02 15.43 7.87
N GLY A 81 3.21 16.04 7.74
CA GLY A 81 3.34 17.37 7.15
C GLY A 81 2.88 17.41 5.68
N GLU A 82 3.21 16.38 4.89
CA GLU A 82 2.70 16.27 3.53
C GLU A 82 1.18 16.02 3.51
N ALA A 83 0.69 15.10 4.35
CA ALA A 83 -0.73 14.80 4.43
C ALA A 83 -1.59 16.03 4.78
N GLU A 84 -1.14 16.85 5.74
CA GLU A 84 -1.81 18.07 6.17
C GLU A 84 -1.66 19.23 5.17
N SER A 85 -0.63 19.19 4.32
CA SER A 85 -0.43 20.20 3.27
C SER A 85 -1.41 20.07 2.11
N TRP A 86 -2.03 18.90 1.93
CA TRP A 86 -2.92 18.63 0.80
C TRP A 86 -4.31 19.25 1.01
N THR A 87 -4.77 19.92 -0.03
CA THR A 87 -6.16 20.34 -0.15
C THR A 87 -7.07 19.12 -0.33
N LEU A 88 -8.36 19.29 -0.01
CA LEU A 88 -9.37 18.25 -0.27
C LEU A 88 -9.40 17.83 -1.76
N SER A 89 -9.14 18.77 -2.66
CA SER A 89 -9.03 18.52 -4.10
C SER A 89 -7.90 17.52 -4.39
N GLU A 90 -6.69 17.83 -3.93
CA GLU A 90 -5.51 16.97 -4.14
C GLU A 90 -5.68 15.59 -3.53
N VAL A 91 -6.30 15.50 -2.34
CA VAL A 91 -6.61 14.20 -1.71
C VAL A 91 -7.50 13.36 -2.62
N VAL A 92 -8.53 13.95 -3.22
CA VAL A 92 -9.44 13.23 -4.13
C VAL A 92 -8.74 12.86 -5.44
N ASP A 93 -7.94 13.75 -6.01
CA ASP A 93 -7.22 13.50 -7.26
C ASP A 93 -6.22 12.37 -7.11
N ARG A 94 -5.45 12.37 -6.01
CA ARG A 94 -4.56 11.28 -5.63
C ARG A 94 -5.34 9.98 -5.46
N TRP A 95 -6.44 9.98 -4.70
CA TRP A 95 -7.27 8.78 -4.54
C TRP A 95 -7.80 8.21 -5.88
N HIS A 96 -8.12 9.09 -6.84
CA HIS A 96 -8.57 8.70 -8.18
C HIS A 96 -7.48 8.08 -9.05
N GLN A 97 -6.19 8.25 -8.72
CA GLN A 97 -5.10 7.53 -9.39
C GLN A 97 -5.13 6.03 -9.05
N LEU A 98 -5.63 5.65 -7.87
CA LEU A 98 -5.69 4.25 -7.43
C LEU A 98 -6.99 3.54 -7.78
N CYS A 99 -8.09 4.29 -7.93
CA CYS A 99 -9.40 3.72 -8.20
C CYS A 99 -10.29 4.73 -8.93
N LYS A 100 -11.40 4.28 -9.50
CA LYS A 100 -12.34 5.15 -10.23
C LYS A 100 -13.04 6.20 -9.34
N GLY A 101 -12.89 6.13 -8.02
CA GLY A 101 -13.65 6.94 -7.07
C GLY A 101 -15.14 6.57 -6.98
N SER A 102 -15.87 7.32 -6.17
CA SER A 102 -17.34 7.30 -6.09
C SER A 102 -17.95 8.42 -6.94
N LEU A 103 -19.24 8.30 -7.28
CA LEU A 103 -19.98 9.36 -7.98
C LEU A 103 -19.86 10.73 -7.29
N LEU A 104 -19.88 10.76 -5.95
CA LEU A 104 -19.70 11.98 -5.18
C LEU A 104 -18.31 12.58 -5.38
N SER A 105 -17.25 11.77 -5.28
CA SER A 105 -15.88 12.25 -5.46
C SER A 105 -15.60 12.68 -6.91
N GLN A 106 -16.24 12.04 -7.90
CA GLN A 106 -16.16 12.43 -9.31
C GLN A 106 -16.87 13.75 -9.55
N ARG A 107 -18.08 13.92 -9.02
CA ARG A 107 -18.82 15.18 -9.09
C ARG A 107 -18.07 16.33 -8.41
N PHE A 108 -17.53 16.07 -7.21
CA PHE A 108 -16.65 17.01 -6.53
C PHE A 108 -15.44 17.38 -7.38
N ASN A 109 -14.99 16.51 -8.30
CA ASN A 109 -13.90 16.79 -9.25
C ASN A 109 -14.29 17.67 -10.44
N LEU A 110 -15.56 17.61 -10.85
CA LEU A 110 -16.08 18.37 -12.00
C LEU A 110 -16.54 19.79 -11.63
N GLU A 111 -16.85 20.02 -10.35
CA GLU A 111 -17.43 21.29 -9.85
C GLU A 111 -16.38 22.21 -9.19
N ARG A 112 -15.08 21.95 -9.40
CA ARG A 112 -13.96 22.73 -8.82
C ARG A 112 -13.55 23.89 -9.70
#